data_AF-A0A4Y2VU37-F1
#
_entry.id   AF-A0A4Y2VU37-F1
#
_cell.length_a   1.000
_cell.length_b   1.000
_cell.length_c   1.000
_cell.angle_alpha   90.00
_cell.angle_beta   90.00
_cell.angle_gamma   90.00
#
_symmetry.space_group_name_H-M   'P 1'
#
loop_
_entity.id
_entity.type
_entity.pdbx_description
1 polymer ?
#
loop_
_entity_poly.entity_id
_entity_poly.type
_entity_poly.pdbx_seq_one_letter_code
_entity_poly.pdbx_strand_id
1 'polypeptide(L)'
;MTDLWKKRNRPIVLDWNELPDAVPGSSKQEEPRIKDQMLWSIKQCADIFCSSLVALKKKVDEGGPGTILSWDKDDDHCMDFVASVSNLRAHCFHIPLQSKFDVKATAGNIVPAIATTNAVISGLLVLQLINILKGDLAKCRT
;
A
#
# COMPACT_ATOMS: atom_id res chain seq x y z
N MET A 1 -1.73 2.98 31.56
CA MET A 1 -1.64 3.34 30.12
C MET A 1 -1.62 4.86 29.88
N THR A 2 -1.88 5.69 30.90
CA THR A 2 -1.83 7.17 30.83
C THR A 2 -0.42 7.73 30.60
N ASP A 3 0.63 6.98 30.96
CA ASP A 3 2.03 7.42 30.81
C ASP A 3 2.49 7.58 29.36
N LEU A 4 1.86 6.87 28.41
CA LEU A 4 2.22 6.90 26.99
C LEU A 4 2.04 8.29 26.34
N TRP A 5 1.14 9.12 26.89
CA TRP A 5 0.74 10.40 26.32
C TRP A 5 1.34 11.61 27.04
N LYS A 6 2.36 11.40 27.90
CA LYS A 6 3.04 12.50 28.59
C LYS A 6 3.83 13.42 27.64
N LYS A 7 4.34 12.86 26.53
CA LYS A 7 5.18 13.56 25.54
C LYS A 7 4.56 13.63 24.14
N ARG A 8 3.40 13.00 23.93
CA ARG A 8 2.75 12.83 22.61
C ARG A 8 1.27 13.17 22.73
N ASN A 9 0.70 13.67 21.64
CA ASN A 9 -0.74 13.95 21.56
C ASN A 9 -1.54 12.66 21.76
N ARG A 10 -2.64 12.77 22.51
CA ARG A 10 -3.56 11.65 22.73
C ARG A 10 -4.28 11.31 21.42
N PRO A 11 -4.61 10.04 21.16
CA PRO A 11 -5.35 9.68 19.96
C PRO A 11 -6.74 10.31 19.92
N ILE A 12 -7.22 10.66 18.74
CA ILE A 12 -8.59 11.10 18.50
C ILE A 12 -9.47 9.85 18.34
N VAL A 13 -10.63 9.84 19.01
CA VAL A 13 -11.64 8.80 18.82
C VAL A 13 -12.54 9.22 17.67
N LEU A 14 -12.76 8.31 16.73
CA LEU A 14 -13.69 8.51 15.62
C LEU A 14 -15.08 8.03 16.02
N ASP A 15 -16.09 8.87 15.84
CA ASP A 15 -17.50 8.46 15.86
C ASP A 15 -17.91 8.10 14.43
N TRP A 16 -18.48 6.91 14.27
CA TRP A 16 -18.94 6.40 12.98
C TRP A 16 -20.03 7.28 12.34
N ASN A 17 -20.83 7.96 13.15
CA ASN A 17 -21.93 8.80 12.66
C ASN A 17 -21.48 10.21 12.27
N GLU A 18 -20.30 10.65 12.71
CA GLU A 18 -19.82 12.03 12.57
C GLU A 18 -18.39 12.07 12.00
N LEU A 19 -18.20 11.48 10.81
CA LEU A 19 -16.88 11.42 10.16
C LEU A 19 -16.59 12.65 9.29
N PRO A 20 -15.37 13.24 9.38
CA PRO A 20 -14.97 14.33 8.50
C PRO A 20 -14.96 13.93 7.02
N ASP A 21 -15.63 14.72 6.18
CA ASP A 21 -15.68 14.51 4.72
C ASP A 21 -14.66 15.39 3.95
N ALA A 22 -14.02 16.32 4.63
CA ALA A 22 -13.00 17.16 4.02
C ALA A 22 -11.69 16.38 3.82
N VAL A 23 -11.08 16.52 2.64
CA VAL A 23 -9.73 16.01 2.37
C VAL A 23 -8.71 17.05 2.87
N PRO A 24 -7.81 16.69 3.81
CA PRO A 24 -6.78 17.60 4.29
C PRO A 24 -5.90 18.13 3.14
N GLY A 25 -5.73 19.45 3.05
CA GLY A 25 -4.84 20.07 2.05
C GLY A 25 -5.48 20.43 0.70
N SER A 26 -6.80 20.31 0.54
CA SER A 26 -7.50 20.66 -0.71
C SER A 26 -7.64 22.19 -0.90
N SER A 27 -6.52 22.86 -1.18
CA SER A 27 -6.49 24.21 -1.75
C SER A 27 -6.22 24.08 -3.24
N LYS A 28 -7.28 24.03 -4.07
CA LYS A 28 -7.25 24.03 -5.56
C LYS A 28 -5.97 23.44 -6.17
N GLN A 29 -5.87 22.11 -6.24
CA GLN A 29 -4.84 21.43 -7.04
C GLN A 29 -5.51 20.57 -8.11
N GLU A 30 -4.84 20.50 -9.28
CA GLU A 30 -5.24 19.79 -10.49
C GLU A 30 -5.86 18.43 -10.19
N GLU A 31 -6.93 18.05 -10.90
CA GLU A 31 -7.49 16.71 -10.78
C GLU A 31 -6.38 15.67 -11.02
N PRO A 32 -6.13 14.77 -10.06
CA PRO A 32 -5.11 13.76 -10.23
C PRO A 32 -5.46 12.89 -11.43
N ARG A 33 -4.49 12.72 -12.33
CA ARG A 33 -4.65 11.93 -13.57
C ARG A 33 -4.95 10.45 -13.28
N ILE A 34 -4.64 9.97 -12.08
CA ILE A 34 -4.80 8.58 -11.64
C ILE A 34 -5.64 8.55 -10.36
N LYS A 35 -6.73 7.76 -10.37
CA LYS A 35 -7.67 7.67 -9.23
C LYS A 35 -7.00 7.25 -7.92
N ASP A 36 -6.06 6.32 -7.98
CA ASP A 36 -5.37 5.78 -6.80
C ASP A 36 -4.41 6.78 -6.12
N GLN A 37 -4.10 7.89 -6.79
CA GLN A 37 -3.29 8.98 -6.22
C GLN A 37 -4.15 10.01 -5.47
N MET A 38 -5.48 9.89 -5.53
CA MET A 38 -6.37 10.72 -4.72
C MET A 38 -6.24 10.35 -3.24
N LEU A 39 -6.19 11.37 -2.40
CA LEU A 39 -6.39 11.21 -0.97
C LEU A 39 -7.88 11.06 -0.68
N TRP A 40 -8.22 10.05 0.11
CA TRP A 40 -9.57 9.84 0.61
C TRP A 40 -9.83 10.67 1.87
N SER A 41 -11.04 11.20 2.00
CA SER A 41 -11.53 11.73 3.28
C SER A 41 -11.69 10.62 4.31
N ILE A 42 -11.83 10.96 5.60
CA ILE A 42 -12.03 9.97 6.66
C ILE A 42 -13.36 9.22 6.45
N LYS A 43 -14.40 9.94 6.02
CA LYS A 43 -15.68 9.35 5.65
C LYS A 43 -15.54 8.38 4.48
N GLN A 44 -14.84 8.77 3.40
CA GLN A 44 -14.57 7.87 2.27
C GLN A 44 -13.78 6.63 2.70
N CYS A 45 -12.80 6.77 3.59
CA CYS A 45 -12.08 5.63 4.15
C CYS A 45 -13.03 4.67 4.89
N ALA A 46 -13.97 5.17 5.68
CA ALA A 46 -14.94 4.34 6.37
C ALA A 46 -15.88 3.60 5.41
N ASP A 47 -16.35 4.26 4.35
CA ASP A 47 -17.19 3.65 3.32
C ASP A 47 -16.45 2.51 2.58
N ILE A 48 -15.19 2.76 2.21
CA ILE A 48 -14.31 1.79 1.53
C ILE A 48 -13.96 0.62 2.47
N PHE A 49 -13.75 0.90 3.77
CA PHE A 49 -13.54 -0.15 4.76
C PHE A 49 -14.74 -1.09 4.85
N CYS A 50 -15.96 -0.56 4.91
CA CYS A 50 -17.17 -1.37 4.95
C CYS A 50 -17.36 -2.21 3.68
N SER A 51 -17.20 -1.59 2.50
CA SER A 51 -17.39 -2.30 1.23
C SER A 51 -16.35 -3.41 1.04
N SER A 52 -15.07 -3.13 1.34
CA SER A 52 -14.00 -4.13 1.28
C SER A 52 -14.20 -5.26 2.29
N LEU A 53 -14.63 -4.96 3.52
CA LEU A 53 -14.90 -5.98 4.54
C LEU A 53 -16.05 -6.90 4.14
N VAL A 54 -17.12 -6.37 3.54
CA VAL A 54 -18.23 -7.19 3.01
C VAL A 54 -17.74 -8.11 1.89
N ALA A 55 -16.93 -7.59 0.96
CA ALA A 55 -16.38 -8.37 -0.14
C ALA A 55 -15.42 -9.47 0.35
N LEU A 56 -14.53 -9.15 1.31
CA LEU A 56 -13.61 -10.12 1.90
C LEU A 56 -14.36 -11.19 2.71
N LYS A 57 -15.40 -10.81 3.45
CA LYS A 57 -16.27 -11.77 4.15
C LYS A 57 -16.91 -12.76 3.16
N LYS A 58 -17.44 -12.27 2.04
CA LYS A 58 -18.00 -13.13 0.99
C LYS A 58 -16.98 -14.15 0.48
N LYS A 59 -15.72 -13.75 0.27
CA LYS A 59 -14.63 -14.67 -0.12
C LYS A 59 -14.36 -15.75 0.93
N VAL A 60 -14.45 -15.41 2.22
CA VAL A 60 -14.32 -16.39 3.31
C VAL A 60 -15.49 -17.37 3.30
N ASP A 61 -16.72 -16.86 3.15
CA ASP A 61 -17.93 -17.68 3.14
C ASP A 61 -17.93 -18.67 1.95
N GLU A 62 -17.44 -18.25 0.78
CA GLU A 62 -17.32 -19.08 -0.42
C GLU A 62 -16.21 -20.16 -0.31
N GLY A 63 -15.16 -19.92 0.49
CA GLY A 63 -14.08 -20.90 0.68
C GLY A 63 -14.45 -22.05 1.62
N GLY A 64 -15.50 -21.91 2.42
CA GLY A 64 -15.96 -22.91 3.39
C GLY A 64 -15.27 -22.84 4.76
N PRO A 65 -15.62 -23.75 5.69
CA PRO A 65 -15.15 -23.71 7.07
C PRO A 65 -13.62 -23.80 7.18
N GLY A 66 -13.01 -22.86 7.91
CA GLY A 66 -11.56 -22.81 8.12
C GLY A 66 -10.78 -22.09 7.01
N THR A 67 -11.47 -21.43 6.08
CA THR A 67 -10.81 -20.60 5.05
C THR A 67 -10.08 -19.43 5.68
N ILE A 68 -8.81 -19.28 5.32
CA ILE A 68 -7.96 -18.15 5.69
C ILE A 68 -7.59 -17.45 4.40
N LEU A 69 -7.88 -16.14 4.31
CA LEU A 69 -7.46 -15.33 3.17
C LEU A 69 -5.96 -15.05 3.26
N SER A 70 -5.25 -15.19 2.14
CA SER A 70 -3.90 -14.63 1.98
C SER A 70 -4.01 -13.19 1.47
N TRP A 71 -3.22 -12.29 2.04
CA TRP A 71 -3.13 -10.93 1.54
C TRP A 71 -2.39 -10.88 0.20
N ASP A 72 -2.93 -10.13 -0.75
CA ASP A 72 -2.32 -9.84 -2.04
C ASP A 72 -2.47 -8.34 -2.35
N LYS A 73 -1.37 -7.70 -2.73
CA LYS A 73 -1.32 -6.27 -3.11
C LYS A 73 -2.03 -6.00 -4.44
N ASP A 74 -2.27 -7.03 -5.25
CA ASP A 74 -2.93 -6.92 -6.54
C ASP A 74 -4.43 -7.28 -6.46
N ASP A 75 -4.91 -7.70 -5.28
CA ASP A 75 -6.32 -7.83 -4.97
C ASP A 75 -6.90 -6.48 -4.48
N ASP A 76 -7.84 -5.93 -5.25
CA ASP A 76 -8.43 -4.62 -4.96
C ASP A 76 -9.10 -4.56 -3.60
N HIS A 77 -9.82 -5.61 -3.17
CA HIS A 77 -10.52 -5.60 -1.88
C HIS A 77 -9.53 -5.69 -0.71
N CYS A 78 -8.46 -6.48 -0.85
CA CYS A 78 -7.38 -6.52 0.14
C CYS A 78 -6.68 -5.17 0.26
N MET A 79 -6.38 -4.51 -0.87
CA MET A 79 -5.73 -3.21 -0.87
C MET A 79 -6.62 -2.09 -0.36
N ASP A 80 -7.90 -2.09 -0.74
CA ASP A 80 -8.88 -1.12 -0.24
C ASP A 80 -9.06 -1.22 1.27
N PHE A 81 -9.10 -2.45 1.81
CA PHE A 81 -9.12 -2.71 3.23
C PHE A 81 -7.88 -2.14 3.95
N VAL A 82 -6.68 -2.45 3.44
CA VAL A 82 -5.43 -1.96 4.06
C VAL A 82 -5.31 -0.45 3.98
N ALA A 83 -5.61 0.16 2.83
CA ALA A 83 -5.53 1.60 2.62
C ALA A 83 -6.54 2.37 3.49
N SER A 84 -7.79 1.91 3.55
CA SER A 84 -8.82 2.55 4.38
C SER A 84 -8.49 2.47 5.88
N VAL A 85 -8.17 1.28 6.39
CA VAL A 85 -7.89 1.07 7.83
C VAL A 85 -6.62 1.79 8.28
N SER A 86 -5.57 1.77 7.45
CA SER A 86 -4.33 2.47 7.76
C SER A 86 -4.54 3.99 7.83
N ASN A 87 -5.33 4.57 6.94
CA ASN A 87 -5.68 5.99 6.96
C ASN A 87 -6.60 6.37 8.14
N LEU A 88 -7.60 5.54 8.47
CA LEU A 88 -8.42 5.74 9.67
C LEU A 88 -7.54 5.76 10.93
N ARG A 89 -6.60 4.82 11.04
CA ARG A 89 -5.62 4.79 12.13
C ARG A 89 -4.69 6.00 12.10
N ALA A 90 -4.15 6.36 10.94
CA ALA A 90 -3.26 7.51 10.79
C ALA A 90 -3.93 8.78 11.33
N HIS A 91 -5.20 8.99 10.97
CA HIS A 91 -6.00 10.10 11.47
C HIS A 91 -6.11 10.11 13.00
N CYS A 92 -6.45 8.98 13.62
CA CYS A 92 -6.53 8.89 15.08
C CYS A 92 -5.22 9.30 15.77
N PHE A 93 -4.07 9.08 15.13
CA PHE A 93 -2.76 9.41 15.68
C PHE A 93 -2.13 10.69 15.11
N HIS A 94 -2.89 11.53 14.40
CA HIS A 94 -2.40 12.78 13.79
C HIS A 94 -1.27 12.57 12.76
N ILE A 95 -1.27 11.42 12.09
CA ILE A 95 -0.34 11.10 11.01
C ILE A 95 -1.00 11.51 9.68
N PRO A 96 -0.25 12.12 8.75
CA PRO A 96 -0.77 12.46 7.42
C PRO A 96 -1.35 11.23 6.70
N LEU A 97 -2.48 11.45 6.02
CA LEU A 97 -3.10 10.41 5.20
C LEU A 97 -2.24 10.16 3.95
N GLN A 98 -2.31 8.93 3.45
CA GLN A 98 -1.61 8.51 2.25
C GLN A 98 -2.61 8.03 1.19
N SER A 99 -2.25 8.19 -0.08
CA SER A 99 -3.08 7.71 -1.19
C SER A 99 -3.07 6.17 -1.25
N LYS A 100 -4.07 5.56 -1.90
CA LYS A 100 -4.06 4.08 -2.14
C LYS A 100 -2.78 3.66 -2.85
N PHE A 101 -2.28 4.48 -3.76
CA PHE A 101 -1.03 4.26 -4.48
C PHE A 101 0.19 4.18 -3.54
N ASP A 102 0.35 5.15 -2.63
CA ASP A 102 1.48 5.18 -1.68
C ASP A 102 1.41 4.05 -0.66
N VAL A 103 0.20 3.74 -0.18
CA VAL A 103 -0.03 2.61 0.71
C VAL A 103 0.28 1.30 -0.01
N LYS A 104 -0.13 1.13 -1.27
CA LYS A 104 0.20 -0.06 -2.09
C LYS A 104 1.70 -0.23 -2.27
N ALA A 105 2.42 0.87 -2.52
CA ALA A 105 3.88 0.83 -2.66
C ALA A 105 4.55 0.35 -1.36
N THR A 106 4.11 0.87 -0.21
CA THR A 106 4.70 0.56 1.10
C THR A 106 4.29 -0.84 1.61
N ALA A 107 3.00 -1.18 1.56
CA ALA A 107 2.49 -2.47 2.03
C ALA A 107 2.95 -3.63 1.11
N GLY A 108 3.00 -3.37 -0.20
CA GLY A 108 3.44 -4.35 -1.20
C GLY A 108 4.95 -4.45 -1.39
N ASN A 109 5.74 -3.63 -0.68
CA ASN A 109 7.19 -3.51 -0.89
C ASN A 109 7.54 -3.39 -2.39
N ILE A 110 6.81 -2.53 -3.11
CA ILE A 110 6.94 -2.42 -4.57
C ILE A 110 8.30 -1.80 -4.92
N VAL A 111 9.07 -2.53 -5.72
CA VAL A 111 10.31 -2.04 -6.34
C VAL A 111 9.95 -1.52 -7.73
N PRO A 112 10.19 -0.23 -8.04
CA PRO A 112 10.00 0.28 -9.38
C PRO A 112 10.91 -0.46 -10.38
N ALA A 113 10.33 -0.89 -11.50
CA ALA A 113 11.07 -1.61 -12.53
C ALA A 113 10.81 -0.99 -13.90
N ILE A 114 11.87 -0.88 -14.70
CA ILE A 114 11.80 -0.46 -16.11
C ILE A 114 12.51 -1.50 -16.98
N ALA A 115 11.96 -1.74 -18.17
CA ALA A 115 12.44 -2.81 -19.06
C ALA A 115 13.92 -2.66 -19.45
N THR A 116 14.40 -1.42 -19.61
CA THR A 116 15.77 -1.12 -20.01
C THR A 116 16.81 -1.57 -18.99
N THR A 117 16.51 -1.50 -17.69
CA THR A 117 17.43 -1.97 -16.64
C THR A 117 17.60 -3.48 -16.74
N ASN A 118 16.51 -4.24 -16.89
CA ASN A 118 16.57 -5.69 -17.06
C ASN A 118 17.29 -6.11 -18.35
N ALA A 119 17.12 -5.35 -19.43
CA ALA A 119 17.82 -5.61 -20.70
C ALA A 119 19.33 -5.45 -20.56
N VAL A 120 19.79 -4.35 -19.93
CA VAL A 120 21.22 -4.10 -19.69
C VAL A 120 21.81 -5.18 -18.79
N ILE A 121 21.17 -5.48 -17.65
CA ILE A 121 21.66 -6.50 -16.72
C ILE A 121 21.72 -7.89 -17.38
N SER A 122 20.70 -8.26 -18.16
CA SER A 122 20.71 -9.52 -18.92
C SER A 122 21.87 -9.58 -19.93
N GLY A 123 22.16 -8.48 -20.63
CA GLY A 123 23.30 -8.39 -21.53
C GLY A 123 24.64 -8.59 -20.80
N LEU A 124 24.81 -7.91 -19.65
CA LEU A 124 25.99 -8.07 -18.80
C LEU A 124 26.13 -9.50 -18.27
N LEU A 125 25.02 -10.14 -17.86
CA LEU A 125 25.01 -11.54 -17.41
C LEU A 125 25.55 -12.48 -18.49
N VAL A 126 25.14 -12.31 -19.76
CA VAL A 126 25.64 -13.13 -20.87
C VAL A 126 27.13 -12.90 -21.12
N LEU A 127 27.62 -11.66 -21.02
CA LEU A 127 29.05 -11.37 -21.15
C LEU A 127 29.87 -12.04 -20.02
N GLN A 128 29.38 -12.02 -18.79
CA GLN A 128 30.04 -12.73 -17.68
C GLN A 128 29.98 -14.25 -17.89
N LEU A 129 28.86 -14.78 -18.38
CA LEU A 129 28.72 -16.20 -18.70
C LEU A 129 29.74 -16.66 -19.75
N ILE A 130 30.01 -15.85 -20.78
CA ILE A 130 31.04 -16.16 -21.78
C ILE A 130 32.43 -16.31 -21.12
N ASN A 131 32.75 -15.48 -20.12
CA ASN A 131 34.02 -15.61 -19.39
C ASN A 131 34.07 -16.93 -18.59
N ILE A 132 32.96 -17.29 -17.91
CA ILE A 132 32.84 -18.55 -17.17
C ILE A 132 33.03 -19.75 -18.09
N LEU A 133 32.34 -19.77 -19.24
CA LEU A 133 32.42 -20.87 -20.21
C LEU A 133 33.81 -21.03 -20.83
N LYS A 134 34.61 -19.95 -20.89
CA LYS A 134 36.01 -19.99 -21.30
C LYS A 134 36.97 -20.45 -20.18
N GLY A 135 36.49 -20.64 -18.96
CA GLY A 135 37.32 -20.93 -17.78
C GLY A 135 38.00 -19.69 -17.18
N ASP A 136 37.73 -18.49 -17.70
CA ASP A 136 38.36 -17.23 -17.30
C ASP A 136 37.66 -16.59 -16.09
N LEU A 137 37.54 -17.32 -14.98
CA LEU A 137 36.85 -16.83 -13.77
C LEU A 137 37.45 -15.53 -13.22
N ALA A 138 38.76 -15.32 -13.38
CA ALA A 138 39.45 -14.10 -12.93
C ALA A 138 38.98 -12.81 -13.66
N LYS A 139 38.37 -12.96 -14.85
CA LYS A 139 37.79 -11.83 -15.61
C LYS A 139 36.36 -11.49 -15.18
N CYS A 140 35.72 -12.33 -14.36
CA CYS A 140 34.38 -12.05 -13.86
C CYS A 140 34.40 -10.84 -12.91
N ARG A 141 33.34 -10.03 -12.96
CA ARG A 141 33.18 -8.81 -12.14
C ARG A 141 31.75 -8.70 -11.62
N THR A 142 31.60 -8.06 -10.47
CA THR A 142 30.31 -7.65 -9.88
C THR A 142 29.91 -6.28 -10.40
#